data_AF-A0A3E0WEP5-F1
#
_entry.id   AF-A0A3E0WEP5-F1
#
_cell.length_a   1.000
_cell.length_b   1.000
_cell.length_c   1.000
_cell.angle_alpha   90.00
_cell.angle_beta   90.00
_cell.angle_gamma   90.00
#
_symmetry.space_group_name_H-M   'P 1'
#
loop_
_entity.id
_entity.type
_entity.pdbx_description
1 polymer ?
#
loop_
_entity_poly.entity_id
_entity_poly.type
_entity_poly.pdbx_seq_one_letter_code
_entity_poly.pdbx_strand_id
1 'polypeptide(L)'
;MGDREPTGEAPGSGTASDPWNLVTAPGSSAYTMYRDDTTSPPSLVCRVGSTKLSYDARALDDLHAFLVARGDWVPLGAADESKPAAAGSVEEFGRSPENPLGGWYGLRRGFRGRFGMYLPPLLEALGLAELTHDARNNRVRAL
;
A
#
# COMPACT_ATOMS: atom_id res chain seq x y z
N MET A 1 14.78 27.48 17.41
CA MET A 1 14.11 26.83 18.54
C MET A 1 13.15 25.82 17.93
N GLY A 2 13.53 24.54 17.93
CA GLY A 2 12.71 23.42 17.47
C GLY A 2 13.01 22.94 16.06
N ASP A 3 14.23 22.45 15.82
CA ASP A 3 14.53 21.54 14.71
C ASP A 3 13.65 20.29 14.86
N ARG A 4 12.70 20.10 13.93
CA ARG A 4 11.87 18.89 13.89
C ARG A 4 12.61 17.88 13.02
N GLU A 5 13.27 16.93 13.67
CA GLU A 5 13.77 15.72 12.98
C GLU A 5 12.58 15.00 12.33
N PRO A 6 12.64 14.62 11.04
CA PRO A 6 11.57 13.84 10.44
C PRO A 6 11.68 12.41 10.95
N THR A 7 11.02 12.10 12.06
CA THR A 7 10.72 10.70 12.42
C THR A 7 9.91 10.12 11.26
N GLY A 8 10.32 8.98 10.71
CA GLY A 8 9.72 8.32 9.55
C GLY A 8 8.30 7.76 9.77
N GLU A 9 7.48 8.44 10.57
CA GLU A 9 6.09 8.12 10.85
C GLU A 9 5.19 9.03 10.00
N ALA A 10 4.29 8.45 9.20
CA ALA A 10 3.30 9.27 8.49
C ALA A 10 2.39 9.97 9.51
N PRO A 11 2.09 11.27 9.33
CA PRO A 11 1.20 11.97 10.25
C PRO A 11 -0.22 11.38 10.19
N GLY A 12 -0.76 11.05 11.35
CA GLY A 12 -2.09 10.48 11.56
C GLY A 12 -2.05 9.09 12.22
N SER A 13 -3.09 8.74 12.96
CA SER A 13 -3.22 7.47 13.70
C SER A 13 -3.83 6.32 12.89
N GLY A 14 -4.20 6.56 11.63
CA GLY A 14 -4.81 5.55 10.76
C GLY A 14 -6.29 5.30 11.01
N THR A 15 -6.97 6.22 11.67
CA THR A 15 -8.42 6.17 11.94
C THR A 15 -9.19 7.01 10.92
N ALA A 16 -10.50 6.79 10.78
CA ALA A 16 -11.31 7.58 9.85
C ALA A 16 -11.30 9.10 10.15
N SER A 17 -11.19 9.47 11.43
CA SER A 17 -11.08 10.86 11.89
C SER A 17 -9.67 11.44 11.78
N ASP A 18 -8.66 10.58 11.76
CA ASP A 18 -7.24 10.95 11.75
C ASP A 18 -6.45 9.95 10.88
N PRO A 19 -6.62 10.03 9.55
CA PRO A 19 -6.02 9.08 8.63
C PRO A 19 -4.53 9.34 8.47
N TRP A 20 -3.77 8.31 8.10
CA TRP A 20 -2.40 8.49 7.64
C TRP A 20 -2.37 9.39 6.40
N ASN A 21 -1.49 10.37 6.39
CA ASN A 21 -1.21 11.22 5.24
C ASN A 21 0.05 10.72 4.55
N LEU A 22 -0.08 10.28 3.30
CA LEU A 22 0.92 9.51 2.59
C LEU A 22 1.22 10.15 1.23
N VAL A 23 2.37 9.81 0.66
CA VAL A 23 2.77 10.16 -0.70
C VAL A 23 3.11 8.89 -1.46
N THR A 24 2.81 8.84 -2.75
CA THR A 24 3.23 7.72 -3.60
C THR A 24 4.75 7.66 -3.68
N ALA A 25 5.32 6.48 -3.96
CA ALA A 25 6.78 6.30 -3.99
C ALA A 25 7.54 7.33 -4.86
N PRO A 26 7.08 7.71 -6.07
CA PRO A 26 7.73 8.77 -6.85
C PRO A 26 7.56 10.20 -6.30
N GLY A 27 6.80 10.40 -5.22
CA GLY A 27 6.46 11.71 -4.66
C GLY A 27 5.42 12.51 -5.47
N SER A 28 4.81 11.91 -6.50
CA SER A 28 3.97 12.63 -7.46
C SER A 28 2.54 12.89 -6.98
N SER A 29 2.07 12.20 -5.95
CA SER A 29 0.67 12.29 -5.51
C SER A 29 0.55 12.03 -4.01
N ALA A 30 -0.10 12.96 -3.32
CA ALA A 30 -0.52 12.79 -1.94
C ALA A 30 -1.87 12.04 -1.87
N TYR A 31 -2.04 11.23 -0.84
CA TYR A 31 -3.27 10.50 -0.55
C TYR A 31 -3.40 10.26 0.95
N THR A 32 -4.57 9.85 1.39
CA THR A 32 -4.78 9.42 2.77
C THR A 32 -5.22 7.97 2.84
N MET A 33 -4.88 7.30 3.93
CA MET A 33 -5.36 5.95 4.21
C MET A 33 -5.78 5.82 5.67
N TYR A 34 -6.84 5.05 5.93
CA TYR A 34 -7.22 4.65 7.28
C TYR A 34 -7.75 3.24 7.29
N ARG A 35 -7.70 2.61 8.45
CA ARG A 35 -8.34 1.32 8.71
C ARG A 35 -9.78 1.53 9.16
N ASP A 36 -10.68 0.76 8.59
CA ASP A 36 -12.11 0.72 8.90
C ASP A 36 -12.48 -0.70 9.34
N ASP A 37 -12.54 -0.91 10.65
CA ASP A 37 -12.98 -2.17 11.25
C ASP A 37 -14.52 -2.30 11.33
N THR A 38 -15.27 -1.30 10.86
CA THR A 38 -16.74 -1.37 10.81
C THR A 38 -17.27 -2.11 9.58
N THR A 39 -16.42 -2.32 8.57
CA THR A 39 -16.75 -3.13 7.39
C THR A 39 -16.48 -4.61 7.64
N SER A 40 -17.18 -5.48 6.91
CA SER A 40 -16.91 -6.93 6.89
C SER A 40 -16.61 -7.35 5.44
N PRO A 41 -15.35 -7.69 5.10
CA PRO A 41 -14.17 -7.70 5.98
C PRO A 41 -13.72 -6.29 6.41
N PRO A 42 -12.91 -6.16 7.48
CA PRO A 42 -12.21 -4.92 7.80
C PRO A 42 -11.40 -4.44 6.60
N SER A 43 -11.35 -3.13 6.38
CA SER A 43 -10.76 -2.57 5.15
C SER A 43 -9.77 -1.44 5.41
N LEU A 44 -8.79 -1.31 4.53
CA LEU A 44 -7.98 -0.11 4.38
C LEU A 44 -8.62 0.77 3.33
N VAL A 45 -9.08 1.94 3.75
CA VAL A 45 -9.71 2.94 2.87
C VAL A 45 -8.65 3.91 2.39
N CYS A 46 -8.40 3.91 1.09
CA CYS A 46 -7.49 4.83 0.43
C CYS A 46 -8.25 5.95 -0.30
N ARG A 47 -7.87 7.21 -0.08
CA ARG A 47 -8.46 8.36 -0.74
C ARG A 47 -7.40 9.21 -1.44
N VAL A 48 -7.56 9.36 -2.75
CA VAL A 48 -6.69 10.18 -3.61
C VAL A 48 -7.56 11.11 -4.45
N GLY A 49 -7.47 12.41 -4.20
CA GLY A 49 -8.42 13.39 -4.75
C GLY A 49 -9.88 13.03 -4.44
N SER A 50 -10.70 12.88 -5.49
CA SER A 50 -12.10 12.43 -5.40
C SER A 50 -12.26 10.90 -5.40
N THR A 51 -11.20 10.16 -5.65
CA THR A 51 -11.24 8.70 -5.79
C THR A 51 -11.10 8.03 -4.43
N LYS A 52 -11.99 7.06 -4.16
CA LYS A 52 -11.95 6.16 -3.00
C LYS A 52 -11.71 4.72 -3.48
N LEU A 53 -10.61 4.13 -3.02
CA LEU A 53 -10.31 2.70 -3.15
C LEU A 53 -10.42 2.05 -1.77
N SER A 54 -10.60 0.73 -1.75
CA SER A 54 -10.57 -0.03 -0.51
C SER A 54 -9.91 -1.39 -0.72
N TYR A 55 -9.08 -1.77 0.24
CA TYR A 55 -8.38 -3.05 0.29
C TYR A 55 -8.80 -3.82 1.54
N ASP A 56 -8.83 -5.15 1.51
CA ASP A 56 -8.99 -5.96 2.71
C ASP A 56 -7.83 -5.66 3.68
N ALA A 57 -8.13 -5.42 4.95
CA ALA A 57 -7.13 -4.96 5.92
C ALA A 57 -6.02 -5.98 6.20
N ARG A 58 -6.27 -7.27 5.92
CA ARG A 58 -5.24 -8.33 5.99
C ARG A 58 -4.09 -8.10 5.01
N ALA A 59 -4.31 -7.30 3.96
CA ALA A 59 -3.29 -6.95 2.98
C ALA A 59 -2.00 -6.42 3.60
N LEU A 60 -2.11 -5.68 4.71
CA LEU A 60 -0.96 -5.07 5.37
C LEU A 60 -0.01 -6.15 5.91
N ASP A 61 -0.56 -7.06 6.72
CA ASP A 61 0.19 -8.15 7.36
C ASP A 61 0.68 -9.15 6.32
N ASP A 62 -0.17 -9.53 5.36
CA ASP A 62 0.16 -10.50 4.32
C ASP A 62 1.25 -9.97 3.38
N LEU A 63 1.18 -8.69 2.97
CA LEU A 63 2.21 -8.08 2.15
C LEU A 63 3.54 -8.01 2.89
N HIS A 64 3.52 -7.58 4.16
CA HIS A 64 4.73 -7.52 4.97
C HIS A 64 5.36 -8.92 5.12
N ALA A 65 4.57 -9.94 5.46
CA ALA A 65 5.05 -11.32 5.55
C ALA A 65 5.62 -11.84 4.23
N PHE A 66 4.99 -11.51 3.10
CA PHE A 66 5.51 -11.83 1.77
C PHE A 66 6.86 -11.18 1.50
N LEU A 67 7.04 -9.90 1.85
CA LEU A 67 8.30 -9.18 1.66
C LEU A 67 9.41 -9.72 2.56
N VAL A 68 9.11 -10.05 3.82
CA VAL A 68 10.05 -10.70 4.75
C VAL A 68 10.49 -12.06 4.19
N ALA A 69 9.56 -12.88 3.74
CA ALA A 69 9.87 -14.18 3.15
C ALA A 69 10.70 -14.06 1.86
N ARG A 70 10.51 -12.98 1.10
CA ARG A 70 11.29 -12.72 -0.11
C ARG A 70 12.72 -12.29 0.21
N GLY A 71 12.91 -11.49 1.26
CA GLY A 71 14.22 -11.04 1.73
C GLY A 71 15.02 -10.19 0.72
N ASP A 72 14.37 -9.67 -0.32
CA ASP A 72 15.00 -8.87 -1.38
C ASP A 72 14.03 -7.80 -1.89
N TRP A 73 14.53 -6.87 -2.69
CA TRP A 73 13.77 -5.80 -3.32
C TRP A 73 12.75 -6.34 -4.33
N VAL A 74 11.48 -6.03 -4.08
CA VAL A 74 10.35 -6.40 -4.95
C VAL A 74 9.89 -5.17 -5.73
N PRO A 75 9.73 -5.25 -7.07
CA PRO A 75 9.13 -4.17 -7.85
C PRO A 75 7.72 -3.86 -7.35
N LEU A 76 7.37 -2.57 -7.23
CA LEU A 76 6.02 -2.22 -6.79
C LEU A 76 4.96 -2.71 -7.79
N GLY A 77 5.16 -2.39 -9.08
CA GLY A 77 4.04 -2.37 -10.02
C GLY A 77 2.99 -1.33 -9.61
N ALA A 78 2.05 -1.02 -10.49
CA ALA A 78 0.95 -0.11 -10.19
C ALA A 78 -0.15 -0.20 -11.26
N ALA A 79 -0.41 -1.42 -11.73
CA ALA A 79 -1.34 -1.62 -12.83
C ALA A 79 -2.79 -1.45 -12.37
N ASP A 80 -3.59 -0.84 -13.24
CA ASP A 80 -5.04 -0.82 -13.12
C ASP A 80 -5.61 -2.25 -13.17
N GLU A 81 -6.81 -2.48 -12.63
CA GLU A 81 -7.43 -3.81 -12.61
C GLU A 81 -7.61 -4.41 -14.02
N SER A 82 -7.76 -3.54 -15.02
CA SER A 82 -7.92 -3.92 -16.43
C SER A 82 -6.61 -4.28 -17.13
N LYS A 83 -5.45 -4.05 -16.49
CA LYS A 83 -4.12 -4.25 -17.07
C LYS A 83 -3.39 -5.41 -16.38
N PRO A 84 -2.54 -6.16 -17.10
CA PRO A 84 -1.74 -7.21 -16.49
C PRO A 84 -0.79 -6.65 -15.41
N ALA A 85 -0.53 -7.45 -14.38
CA ALA A 85 0.50 -7.14 -13.39
C ALA A 85 1.88 -7.37 -13.97
N ALA A 86 2.88 -6.63 -13.48
CA ALA A 86 4.26 -7.02 -13.72
C ALA A 86 4.55 -8.29 -12.91
N ALA A 87 5.13 -9.31 -13.54
CA ALA A 87 5.47 -10.55 -12.86
C ALA A 87 6.45 -10.31 -11.71
N GLY A 88 6.23 -10.98 -10.58
CA GLY A 88 7.02 -10.85 -9.36
C GLY A 88 6.88 -9.51 -8.65
N SER A 89 5.85 -8.71 -8.95
CA SER A 89 5.63 -7.40 -8.33
C SER A 89 4.65 -7.45 -7.16
N VAL A 90 4.67 -6.42 -6.32
CA VAL A 90 3.67 -6.22 -5.25
C VAL A 90 2.25 -6.17 -5.83
N GLU A 91 2.08 -5.55 -6.99
CA GLU A 91 0.80 -5.52 -7.70
C GLU A 91 0.32 -6.91 -8.16
N GLU A 92 1.23 -7.82 -8.52
CA GLU A 92 0.88 -9.20 -8.82
C GLU A 92 0.44 -9.95 -7.56
N PHE A 93 1.23 -9.82 -6.48
CA PHE A 93 0.88 -10.38 -5.18
C PHE A 93 -0.53 -9.94 -4.74
N GLY A 94 -0.85 -8.65 -4.84
CA GLY A 94 -2.11 -8.06 -4.38
C GLY A 94 -3.38 -8.58 -5.10
N ARG A 95 -3.21 -9.30 -6.21
CA ARG A 95 -4.31 -9.85 -7.02
C ARG A 95 -4.21 -11.35 -7.29
N SER A 96 -3.17 -12.00 -6.77
CA SER A 96 -2.86 -13.39 -7.08
C SER A 96 -3.87 -14.35 -6.44
N PRO A 97 -4.36 -15.38 -7.14
CA PRO A 97 -5.12 -16.45 -6.51
C PRO A 97 -4.27 -17.30 -5.54
N GLU A 98 -2.95 -17.14 -5.55
CA GLU A 98 -2.01 -17.87 -4.68
C GLU A 98 -1.62 -17.08 -3.42
N ASN A 99 -2.07 -15.82 -3.27
CA ASN A 99 -1.84 -15.08 -2.03
C ASN A 99 -2.69 -15.64 -0.88
N PRO A 100 -2.40 -15.31 0.39
CA PRO A 100 -3.14 -15.83 1.54
C PRO A 100 -4.67 -15.58 1.49
N LEU A 101 -5.10 -14.52 0.81
CA LEU A 101 -6.51 -14.21 0.60
C LEU A 101 -7.18 -15.06 -0.49
N GLY A 102 -6.41 -15.61 -1.43
CA GLY A 102 -6.91 -16.35 -2.58
C GLY A 102 -7.43 -15.47 -3.72
N GLY A 103 -6.95 -14.22 -3.85
CA GLY A 103 -7.37 -13.33 -4.94
C GLY A 103 -7.10 -11.85 -4.72
N TRP A 104 -8.07 -11.00 -5.05
CA TRP A 104 -7.90 -9.55 -4.95
C TRP A 104 -8.05 -9.07 -3.52
N TYR A 105 -7.04 -8.39 -2.98
CA TYR A 105 -7.22 -7.57 -1.78
C TYR A 105 -8.09 -6.35 -2.07
N GLY A 106 -8.08 -5.83 -3.30
CA GLY A 106 -8.97 -4.74 -3.71
C GLY A 106 -10.44 -5.15 -3.70
N LEU A 107 -11.25 -4.47 -2.90
CA LEU A 107 -12.62 -4.88 -2.58
C LEU A 107 -13.67 -4.42 -3.61
N ARG A 108 -13.42 -3.28 -4.27
CA ARG A 108 -14.40 -2.65 -5.16
C ARG A 108 -14.04 -2.85 -6.63
N ARG A 109 -14.94 -3.49 -7.41
CA ARG A 109 -14.81 -3.60 -8.87
C ARG A 109 -14.70 -2.21 -9.51
N GLY A 110 -13.82 -2.06 -10.49
CA GLY A 110 -13.39 -0.78 -11.07
C GLY A 110 -12.20 -0.14 -10.33
N PHE A 111 -11.86 -0.64 -9.13
CA PHE A 111 -10.87 -0.05 -8.23
C PHE A 111 -10.10 -1.12 -7.43
N ARG A 112 -9.92 -2.32 -7.99
CA ARG A 112 -9.21 -3.40 -7.27
C ARG A 112 -7.69 -3.35 -7.40
N GLY A 113 -7.19 -2.76 -8.49
CA GLY A 113 -5.76 -2.64 -8.78
C GLY A 113 -5.10 -1.46 -8.06
N ARG A 114 -3.93 -1.07 -8.57
CA ARG A 114 -3.05 -0.03 -8.00
C ARG A 114 -2.64 -0.37 -6.55
N PHE A 115 -2.68 -1.64 -6.19
CA PHE A 115 -2.25 -2.16 -4.91
C PHE A 115 -0.77 -1.80 -4.64
N GLY A 116 0.10 -2.00 -5.63
CA GLY A 116 1.53 -1.65 -5.55
C GLY A 116 1.79 -0.14 -5.49
N MET A 117 0.81 0.70 -5.82
CA MET A 117 0.94 2.15 -5.71
C MET A 117 0.69 2.67 -4.28
N TYR A 118 -0.25 2.05 -3.55
CA TYR A 118 -0.77 2.62 -2.30
C TYR A 118 -0.41 1.82 -1.04
N LEU A 119 -0.22 0.49 -1.10
CA LEU A 119 0.15 -0.26 0.10
C LEU A 119 1.62 -0.06 0.49
N PRO A 120 2.60 -0.11 -0.44
CA PRO A 120 4.01 0.01 -0.07
C PRO A 120 4.37 1.28 0.72
N PRO A 121 3.92 2.50 0.35
CA PRO A 121 4.23 3.67 1.16
C PRO A 121 3.56 3.67 2.54
N LEU A 122 2.45 2.93 2.73
CA LEU A 122 1.90 2.71 4.06
C LEU A 122 2.84 1.83 4.91
N LEU A 123 3.40 0.75 4.34
CA LEU A 123 4.33 -0.11 5.09
C LEU A 123 5.57 0.68 5.54
N GLU A 124 6.11 1.53 4.68
CA GLU A 124 7.24 2.41 5.03
C GLU A 124 6.90 3.42 6.11
N ALA A 125 5.74 4.08 6.00
CA ALA A 125 5.23 4.98 7.02
C ALA A 125 5.00 4.33 8.39
N LEU A 126 4.80 3.01 8.43
CA LEU A 126 4.65 2.21 9.64
C LEU A 126 5.97 1.59 10.12
N GLY A 127 7.09 1.87 9.44
CA GLY A 127 8.40 1.30 9.78
C GLY A 127 8.51 -0.21 9.53
N LEU A 128 7.71 -0.76 8.62
CA LEU A 128 7.69 -2.19 8.26
C LEU A 128 8.49 -2.51 6.98
N ALA A 129 8.80 -1.48 6.18
CA ALA A 129 9.49 -1.64 4.92
C ALA A 129 10.29 -0.36 4.58
N GLU A 130 11.16 -0.46 3.59
CA GLU A 130 11.79 0.69 2.95
C GLU A 130 11.54 0.65 1.45
N LEU A 131 11.37 1.84 0.85
CA LEU A 131 11.11 2.01 -0.59
C LEU A 131 12.25 2.74 -1.29
N THR A 132 12.36 2.49 -2.59
CA THR A 132 13.05 3.43 -3.48
C THR A 132 12.10 4.56 -3.89
N HIS A 133 12.64 5.78 -4.03
CA HIS A 133 11.90 6.99 -4.38
C HIS A 133 12.40 7.62 -5.69
N ASP A 134 12.45 6.81 -6.73
CA ASP A 134 12.78 7.22 -8.09
C ASP A 134 11.54 7.70 -8.85
N ALA A 135 11.77 8.37 -9.99
CA ALA A 135 10.70 8.82 -10.87
C ALA A 135 9.86 7.66 -11.44
N ARG A 136 10.40 6.43 -11.49
CA ARG A 136 9.73 5.23 -12.01
C ARG A 136 10.43 3.96 -11.53
N ASN A 137 9.74 2.81 -11.67
CA ASN A 137 10.27 1.47 -11.38
C ASN A 137 10.71 1.27 -9.93
N ASN A 138 10.00 1.92 -9.01
CA ASN A 138 10.27 1.81 -7.59
C ASN A 138 10.13 0.38 -7.08
N ARG A 139 10.81 0.11 -5.96
CA ARG A 139 10.84 -1.18 -5.29
C ARG A 139 10.62 -1.01 -3.80
N VAL A 140 10.27 -2.10 -3.14
CA VAL A 140 10.10 -2.19 -1.69
C VAL A 140 10.79 -3.45 -1.17
N ARG A 141 11.33 -3.39 0.05
CA ARG A 141 11.74 -4.57 0.82
C ARG A 141 11.32 -4.41 2.28
N ALA A 142 11.11 -5.52 2.98
CA ALA A 142 10.82 -5.50 4.42
C ALA A 142 12.07 -5.11 5.24
N LEU A 143 11.81 -4.56 6.44
CA LEU A 143 12.82 -4.25 7.47
C LEU A 143 13.00 -5.39 8.47
#